data_AF-A0A4Q4KMJ9-F1
#
_entry.id   AF-A0A4Q4KMJ9-F1
#
_cell.length_a   1.000
_cell.length_b   1.000
_cell.length_c   1.000
_cell.angle_alpha   90.00
_cell.angle_beta   90.00
_cell.angle_gamma   90.00
#
_symmetry.space_group_name_H-M   'P 1'
#
loop_
_entity.id
_entity.type
_entity.pdbx_description
1 polymer ?
#
loop_
_entity_poly.entity_id
_entity_poly.type
_entity_poly.pdbx_seq_one_letter_code
_entity_poly.pdbx_strand_id
1 'polypeptide(L)'
;MKDKFFCRNCKGIRNHKEIHQEKTRGGDYEGYFQWMRNFSIIQCLGCETISFLEIYGDTEMIEHNENGEPDYYFDSTIYPSYLNKSEELDYQHFIPESIRLIYGETISAFKADSYILTAGGLRAIIEAICNHLKIKKGNLADRIDLLHNKGHLTLSESKRLHSIRFLGNDALHEIEKPKKDHLYILLDIINHLLANLFINDKKLKGKMDTIVDKYDEYIKLIQNKIEKDMIGKEYTMKDILGKSIRLIPKKDYKKLEDELKKEINVGKIEYISIAKEPDETIYKIVKGPEFAFDW
;
A
#
# COMPACT_ATOMS: atom_id res chain seq x y z
N MET A 1 23.77 26.46 -0.37
CA MET A 1 22.62 27.38 -0.31
C MET A 1 22.43 27.83 1.13
N LYS A 2 21.88 29.03 1.38
CA LYS A 2 21.58 29.51 2.74
C LYS A 2 20.30 28.86 3.29
N ASP A 3 19.27 28.79 2.45
CA ASP A 3 17.97 28.20 2.83
C ASP A 3 17.97 26.68 2.69
N LYS A 4 17.07 26.05 3.45
CA LYS A 4 16.84 24.60 3.45
C LYS A 4 15.53 24.31 2.73
N PHE A 5 15.54 23.27 1.91
CA PHE A 5 14.41 22.88 1.07
C PHE A 5 13.99 21.45 1.36
N PHE A 6 12.78 21.06 0.97
CA PHE A 6 12.30 19.70 1.15
C PHE A 6 13.03 18.74 0.21
N CYS A 7 13.58 17.65 0.75
CA CYS A 7 14.13 16.57 -0.05
C CYS A 7 13.08 15.48 -0.26
N ARG A 8 12.71 15.22 -1.52
CA ARG A 8 11.71 14.20 -1.89
C ARG A 8 12.06 12.77 -1.50
N ASN A 9 13.35 12.47 -1.30
CA ASN A 9 13.81 11.14 -0.88
C ASN A 9 13.99 11.04 0.65
N CYS A 10 14.53 12.07 1.30
CA CYS A 10 14.65 12.09 2.77
C CYS A 10 13.35 12.44 3.49
N LYS A 11 12.34 12.93 2.75
CA LYS A 11 11.00 13.28 3.25
C LYS A 11 11.04 14.33 4.36
N GLY A 12 11.77 15.41 4.11
CA GLY A 12 11.85 16.52 5.05
C GLY A 12 12.79 17.63 4.60
N ILE A 13 12.81 18.72 5.37
CA ILE A 13 13.67 19.87 5.13
C ILE A 13 15.15 19.48 5.34
N ARG A 14 15.99 19.71 4.34
CA ARG A 14 17.41 19.32 4.30
C ARG A 14 18.28 20.43 3.72
N ASN A 15 19.57 20.33 4.01
CA ASN A 15 20.58 21.18 3.37
C ASN A 15 20.80 20.70 1.92
N HIS A 16 20.89 21.66 1.00
CA HIS A 16 21.13 21.38 -0.41
C HIS A 16 22.33 22.17 -0.93
N LYS A 17 23.07 21.53 -1.84
CA LYS A 17 24.07 22.17 -2.69
C LYS A 17 23.36 22.64 -3.96
N GLU A 18 23.60 23.89 -4.36
CA GLU A 18 23.20 24.37 -5.67
C GLU A 18 24.24 23.91 -6.70
N ILE A 19 23.77 23.22 -7.74
CA ILE A 19 24.61 22.74 -8.85
C ILE A 19 24.68 23.82 -9.93
N HIS A 20 23.54 24.41 -10.27
CA HIS A 20 23.40 25.45 -11.29
C HIS A 20 22.24 26.38 -10.93
N GLN A 21 22.30 27.63 -11.39
CA GLN A 21 21.25 28.61 -11.22
C GLN A 21 21.11 29.51 -12.45
N GLU A 22 19.87 29.77 -12.85
CA GLU A 22 19.48 30.81 -13.79
C GLU A 22 18.52 31.79 -13.11
N LYS A 23 18.72 33.08 -13.38
CA LYS A 23 17.85 34.13 -12.83
C LYS A 23 17.18 34.89 -13.94
N THR A 24 15.87 35.05 -13.85
CA THR A 24 15.11 35.92 -14.72
C THR A 24 14.41 36.98 -13.89
N ARG A 25 14.23 38.15 -14.49
CA ARG A 25 13.54 39.28 -13.88
C ARG A 25 12.79 40.02 -14.96
N GLY A 26 11.71 40.68 -14.58
CA GLY A 26 10.94 41.52 -15.45
C GLY A 26 10.05 42.44 -14.66
N GLY A 27 9.24 43.20 -15.37
CA GLY A 27 8.29 44.13 -14.80
C GLY A 27 7.40 44.72 -15.86
N ASP A 28 6.44 45.53 -15.41
CA ASP A 28 5.66 46.36 -16.31
C ASP A 28 6.49 47.52 -16.86
N TYR A 29 5.96 48.19 -17.89
CA TYR A 29 6.65 49.31 -18.54
C TYR A 29 6.74 50.54 -17.62
N GLU A 30 5.76 50.72 -16.74
CA GLU A 30 5.68 51.85 -15.83
C GLU A 30 6.53 51.67 -14.55
N GLY A 31 6.97 50.44 -14.26
CA GLY A 31 7.85 50.10 -13.15
C GLY A 31 7.13 49.91 -11.81
N TYR A 32 5.80 49.91 -11.79
CA TYR A 32 4.99 49.66 -10.60
C TYR A 32 5.00 48.18 -10.18
N PHE A 33 5.24 47.28 -11.12
CA PHE A 33 5.29 45.85 -10.88
C PHE A 33 6.64 45.29 -11.33
N GLN A 34 7.34 44.61 -10.43
CA GLN A 34 8.56 43.88 -10.75
C GLN A 34 8.49 42.48 -10.19
N TRP A 35 9.04 41.53 -10.93
CA TRP A 35 9.11 40.14 -10.53
C TRP A 35 10.51 39.58 -10.77
N MET A 36 10.85 38.55 -10.01
CA MET A 36 12.05 37.75 -10.20
C MET A 36 11.73 36.26 -10.09
N ARG A 37 12.47 35.45 -10.85
CA ARG A 37 12.48 34.00 -10.77
C ARG A 37 13.91 33.50 -10.71
N ASN A 38 14.20 32.63 -9.74
CA ASN A 38 15.45 31.90 -9.68
C ASN A 38 15.16 30.42 -9.92
N PHE A 39 15.74 29.88 -10.98
CA PHE A 39 15.67 28.47 -11.32
C PHE A 39 16.99 27.80 -10.94
N SER A 40 16.97 26.86 -10.00
CA SER A 40 18.17 26.19 -9.49
C SER A 40 18.06 24.68 -9.62
N ILE A 41 19.14 24.02 -10.02
CA ILE A 41 19.30 22.57 -9.83
C ILE A 41 19.93 22.37 -8.46
N ILE A 42 19.25 21.65 -7.57
CA ILE A 42 19.69 21.44 -6.19
C ILE A 42 19.93 19.97 -5.90
N GLN A 43 20.96 19.67 -5.10
CA GLN A 43 21.32 18.32 -4.66
C GLN A 43 21.27 18.23 -3.14
N CYS A 44 20.52 17.26 -2.61
CA CYS A 44 20.45 17.02 -1.17
C CYS A 44 21.79 16.54 -0.63
N LEU A 45 22.30 17.18 0.42
CA LEU A 45 23.58 16.82 1.05
C LEU A 45 23.51 15.56 1.93
N GLY A 46 22.31 14.98 2.12
CA GLY A 46 22.13 13.77 2.93
C GLY A 46 21.95 12.48 2.12
N CYS A 47 21.31 12.55 0.94
CA CYS A 47 21.01 11.37 0.12
C CYS A 47 21.29 11.58 -1.37
N GLU A 48 21.97 12.68 -1.71
CA GLU A 48 22.42 13.03 -3.07
C GLU A 48 21.31 13.18 -4.12
N THR A 49 20.04 13.12 -3.71
CA THR A 49 18.89 13.30 -4.60
C THR A 49 18.90 14.68 -5.24
N ILE A 50 18.77 14.71 -6.57
CA ILE A 50 18.69 15.93 -7.37
C ILE A 50 17.21 16.31 -7.58
N SER A 51 16.94 17.61 -7.45
CA SER A 51 15.65 18.25 -7.71
C SER A 51 15.85 19.58 -8.44
N PHE A 52 14.79 20.07 -9.10
CA PHE A 52 14.75 21.41 -9.68
C PHE A 52 13.94 22.33 -8.76
N LEU A 53 14.45 23.52 -8.47
CA LEU A 53 13.84 24.49 -7.57
C LEU A 53 13.54 25.77 -8.34
N GLU A 54 12.31 26.25 -8.24
CA GLU A 54 11.91 27.58 -8.68
C GLU A 54 11.63 28.42 -7.44
N ILE A 55 12.25 29.60 -7.33
CA ILE A 55 11.92 30.63 -6.34
C ILE A 55 11.32 31.81 -7.10
N TYR A 56 10.11 32.23 -6.72
CA TYR A 56 9.40 33.37 -7.28
C TYR A 56 9.22 34.46 -6.23
N GLY A 57 9.34 35.71 -6.65
CA GLY A 57 9.02 36.88 -5.85
C GLY A 57 8.57 38.03 -6.73
N ASP A 58 7.68 38.86 -6.21
CA ASP A 58 7.27 40.11 -6.85
C ASP A 58 7.06 41.24 -5.84
N THR A 59 6.75 42.43 -6.37
CA THR A 59 6.54 43.66 -5.60
C THR A 59 5.34 43.63 -4.65
N GLU A 60 4.42 42.68 -4.81
CA GLU A 60 3.23 42.54 -3.97
C GLU A 60 3.42 41.52 -2.83
N MET A 61 4.49 40.71 -2.87
CA MET A 61 4.81 39.70 -1.85
C MET A 61 5.47 40.31 -0.61
N ILE A 62 4.71 41.16 0.08
CA ILE A 62 5.11 41.91 1.27
C ILE A 62 4.09 41.67 2.39
N GLU A 63 4.56 41.23 3.54
CA GLU A 63 3.83 41.24 4.79
C GLU A 63 4.37 42.37 5.69
N HIS A 64 3.65 42.74 6.74
CA HIS A 64 4.15 43.72 7.72
C HIS A 64 4.42 42.99 9.03
N ASN A 65 5.63 43.13 9.56
CA ASN A 65 6.01 42.53 10.85
C ASN A 65 5.26 43.21 12.02
N GLU A 66 5.47 42.73 13.25
CA GLU A 66 4.82 43.28 14.46
C GLU A 66 5.10 44.78 14.69
N ASN A 67 6.16 45.32 14.10
CA ASN A 67 6.55 46.73 14.18
C ASN A 67 5.99 47.57 13.02
N GLY A 68 5.24 46.96 12.08
CA GLY A 68 4.71 47.62 10.89
C GLY A 68 5.75 47.83 9.79
N GLU A 69 6.90 47.15 9.83
CA GLU A 69 7.91 47.21 8.79
C GLU A 69 7.65 46.15 7.71
N PRO A 70 7.92 46.45 6.42
CA PRO A 70 7.71 45.50 5.34
C PRO A 70 8.69 44.32 5.43
N ASP A 71 8.15 43.11 5.42
CA ASP A 71 8.84 41.83 5.36
C ASP A 71 8.49 41.13 4.04
N TYR A 72 9.49 40.90 3.20
CA TYR A 72 9.29 40.35 1.86
C TYR A 72 9.38 38.83 1.91
N TYR A 73 8.43 38.12 1.31
CA TYR A 73 8.45 36.67 1.20
C TYR A 73 8.54 36.21 -0.25
N PHE A 74 8.96 34.95 -0.42
CA PHE A 74 9.16 34.34 -1.73
C PHE A 74 8.49 32.97 -1.75
N ASP A 75 7.88 32.63 -2.88
CA ASP A 75 7.35 31.29 -3.11
C ASP A 75 8.46 30.37 -3.60
N SER A 76 8.44 29.13 -3.11
CA SER A 76 9.39 28.11 -3.56
C SER A 76 8.65 26.86 -4.02
N THR A 77 8.97 26.39 -5.22
CA THR A 77 8.40 25.20 -5.83
C THR A 77 9.50 24.22 -6.21
N ILE A 78 9.40 22.97 -5.78
CA ILE A 78 10.39 21.93 -6.08
C ILE A 78 9.76 20.89 -7.01
N TYR A 79 10.50 20.56 -8.06
CA TYR A 79 10.15 19.57 -9.05
C TYR A 79 11.08 18.35 -9.01
N PRO A 80 10.54 17.14 -9.28
CA PRO A 80 9.11 16.86 -9.51
C PRO A 80 8.29 17.05 -8.24
N SER A 81 7.00 17.37 -8.41
CA SER A 81 6.08 17.58 -7.30
C SER A 81 5.99 16.35 -6.41
N TYR A 82 5.75 16.58 -5.13
CA TYR A 82 5.91 15.57 -4.09
C TYR A 82 4.81 15.70 -3.04
N LEU A 83 4.58 14.61 -2.30
CA LEU A 83 3.79 14.65 -1.09
C LEU A 83 4.67 15.19 0.03
N ASN A 84 4.25 16.31 0.64
CA ASN A 84 4.98 16.94 1.74
C ASN A 84 4.67 16.29 3.10
N LYS A 85 3.58 15.52 3.17
CA LYS A 85 3.18 14.67 4.30
C LYS A 85 2.77 13.30 3.74
N SER A 86 2.76 12.28 4.58
CA SER A 86 2.45 10.89 4.21
C SER A 86 3.40 10.27 3.18
N GLU A 87 3.26 8.96 3.00
CA GLU A 87 4.06 8.19 2.05
C GLU A 87 3.19 7.56 0.98
N GLU A 88 3.80 7.32 -0.18
CA GLU A 88 3.24 6.42 -1.16
C GLU A 88 3.31 4.99 -0.62
N LEU A 89 2.35 4.17 -1.02
CA LEU A 89 2.29 2.79 -0.61
C LEU A 89 3.46 2.01 -1.22
N ASP A 90 4.24 1.32 -0.39
CA ASP A 90 5.26 0.40 -0.86
C ASP A 90 4.64 -0.90 -1.40
N TYR A 91 5.43 -1.72 -2.11
CA TYR A 91 5.02 -3.05 -2.59
C TYR A 91 3.76 -3.06 -3.48
N GLN A 92 3.55 -1.98 -4.26
CA GLN A 92 2.38 -1.84 -5.13
C GLN A 92 2.21 -2.96 -6.16
N HIS A 93 3.27 -3.73 -6.46
CA HIS A 93 3.20 -4.89 -7.34
C HIS A 93 2.28 -6.02 -6.82
N PHE A 94 2.01 -6.08 -5.50
CA PHE A 94 1.02 -7.01 -4.94
C PHE A 94 -0.44 -6.55 -5.09
N ILE A 95 -0.65 -5.28 -5.44
CA ILE A 95 -1.98 -4.71 -5.61
C ILE A 95 -2.50 -5.06 -7.01
N PRO A 96 -3.78 -5.46 -7.15
CA PRO A 96 -4.41 -5.68 -8.45
C PRO A 96 -4.23 -4.49 -9.40
N GLU A 97 -3.96 -4.77 -10.67
CA GLU A 97 -3.58 -3.76 -11.67
C GLU A 97 -4.57 -2.59 -11.75
N SER A 98 -5.87 -2.86 -11.82
CA SER A 98 -6.90 -1.81 -11.89
C SER A 98 -6.90 -0.88 -10.68
N ILE A 99 -6.62 -1.40 -9.48
CA ILE A 99 -6.52 -0.61 -8.25
C ILE A 99 -5.21 0.17 -8.23
N ARG A 100 -4.10 -0.43 -8.66
CA ARG A 100 -2.79 0.23 -8.76
C ARG A 100 -2.81 1.40 -9.73
N LEU A 101 -3.49 1.26 -10.87
CA LEU A 101 -3.65 2.33 -11.86
C LEU A 101 -4.33 3.56 -11.25
N ILE A 102 -5.53 3.39 -10.70
CA ILE A 102 -6.27 4.52 -10.10
C ILE A 102 -5.55 5.10 -8.87
N TYR A 103 -4.82 4.27 -8.11
CA TYR A 103 -3.95 4.74 -7.04
C TYR A 103 -2.86 5.67 -7.56
N GLY A 104 -2.12 5.27 -8.61
CA GLY A 104 -1.07 6.09 -9.21
C GLY A 104 -1.58 7.43 -9.77
N GLU A 105 -2.76 7.43 -10.40
CA GLU A 105 -3.42 8.66 -10.87
C GLU A 105 -3.81 9.56 -9.70
N THR A 106 -4.36 8.99 -8.63
CA THR A 106 -4.75 9.73 -7.41
C THR A 106 -3.54 10.39 -6.74
N ILE A 107 -2.43 9.65 -6.61
CA ILE A 107 -1.18 10.19 -6.07
C ILE A 107 -0.62 11.30 -6.96
N SER A 108 -0.67 11.14 -8.28
CA SER A 108 -0.19 12.15 -9.22
C SER A 108 -1.02 13.43 -9.12
N ALA A 109 -2.34 13.32 -9.04
CA ALA A 109 -3.24 14.44 -8.80
C ALA A 109 -2.92 15.14 -7.46
N PHE A 110 -2.64 14.36 -6.41
CA PHE A 110 -2.36 14.94 -5.10
C PHE A 110 -1.01 15.67 -5.06
N LYS A 111 0.03 15.09 -5.67
CA LYS A 111 1.34 15.75 -5.84
C LYS A 111 1.22 17.06 -6.63
N ALA A 112 0.28 17.14 -7.56
CA ALA A 112 -0.01 18.33 -8.35
C ALA A 112 -1.03 19.28 -7.69
N ASP A 113 -1.31 19.12 -6.39
CA ASP A 113 -2.27 19.91 -5.62
C ASP A 113 -3.70 19.98 -6.22
N SER A 114 -4.07 18.98 -7.04
CA SER A 114 -5.39 18.84 -7.65
C SER A 114 -6.36 18.16 -6.68
N TYR A 115 -6.77 18.89 -5.65
CA TYR A 115 -7.48 18.35 -4.48
C TYR A 115 -8.87 17.76 -4.77
N ILE A 116 -9.63 18.35 -5.69
CA ILE A 116 -10.94 17.81 -6.11
C ILE A 116 -10.77 16.45 -6.79
N LEU A 117 -9.80 16.35 -7.72
CA LEU A 117 -9.49 15.08 -8.39
C LEU A 117 -8.90 14.06 -7.42
N THR A 118 -8.12 14.50 -6.44
CA THR A 118 -7.60 13.62 -5.38
C THR A 118 -8.74 13.00 -4.58
N ALA A 119 -9.72 13.79 -4.14
CA ALA A 119 -10.90 13.29 -3.44
C ALA A 119 -11.70 12.29 -4.27
N GLY A 120 -11.92 12.60 -5.55
CA GLY A 120 -12.55 11.68 -6.50
C GLY A 120 -11.75 10.38 -6.68
N GLY A 121 -10.44 10.47 -6.80
CA GLY A 121 -9.53 9.34 -6.91
C GLY A 121 -9.53 8.43 -5.68
N LEU A 122 -9.51 9.00 -4.47
CA LEU A 122 -9.61 8.26 -3.21
C LEU A 122 -10.93 7.47 -3.13
N ARG A 123 -12.03 8.05 -3.56
CA ARG A 123 -13.31 7.35 -3.68
C ARG A 123 -13.25 6.24 -4.74
N ALA A 124 -12.70 6.53 -5.91
CA ALA A 124 -12.56 5.58 -7.00
C ALA A 124 -11.72 4.36 -6.61
N ILE A 125 -10.69 4.54 -5.76
CA ILE A 125 -9.93 3.41 -5.18
C ILE A 125 -10.85 2.49 -4.37
N ILE A 126 -11.74 3.02 -3.52
CA ILE A 126 -12.70 2.21 -2.75
C ILE A 126 -13.63 1.44 -3.69
N GLU A 127 -14.11 2.09 -4.74
CA GLU A 127 -14.95 1.46 -5.75
C GLU A 127 -14.21 0.33 -6.49
N ALA A 128 -12.94 0.55 -6.83
CA ALA A 128 -12.08 -0.44 -7.47
C ALA A 128 -11.82 -1.65 -6.55
N ILE A 129 -11.57 -1.43 -5.24
CA ILE A 129 -11.47 -2.49 -4.24
C ILE A 129 -12.76 -3.32 -4.19
N CYS A 130 -13.91 -2.65 -4.05
CA CYS A 130 -15.20 -3.33 -4.02
C CYS A 130 -15.45 -4.13 -5.31
N ASN A 131 -15.08 -3.59 -6.47
CA ASN A 131 -15.19 -4.28 -7.76
C ASN A 131 -14.32 -5.54 -7.82
N HIS A 132 -13.06 -5.43 -7.38
CA HIS A 132 -12.12 -6.54 -7.34
C HIS A 132 -12.61 -7.68 -6.42
N LEU A 133 -13.18 -7.33 -5.26
CA LEU A 133 -13.78 -8.28 -4.31
C LEU A 133 -15.19 -8.77 -4.74
N LYS A 134 -15.64 -8.41 -5.95
CA LYS A 134 -16.94 -8.79 -6.51
C LYS A 134 -18.13 -8.34 -5.64
N ILE A 135 -17.98 -7.22 -4.92
CA ILE A 135 -19.04 -6.56 -4.14
C ILE A 135 -19.65 -5.47 -5.02
N LYS A 136 -20.68 -5.84 -5.78
CA LYS A 136 -21.32 -4.98 -6.79
C LYS A 136 -22.76 -4.54 -6.46
N LYS A 137 -23.35 -5.07 -5.39
CA LYS A 137 -24.75 -4.80 -5.05
C LYS A 137 -24.86 -3.49 -4.27
N GLY A 138 -25.80 -2.63 -4.69
CA GLY A 138 -26.12 -1.38 -3.99
C GLY A 138 -25.20 -0.22 -4.34
N ASN A 139 -25.37 0.89 -3.63
CA ASN A 139 -24.54 2.09 -3.75
C ASN A 139 -23.22 1.93 -2.99
N LEU A 140 -22.30 2.91 -3.05
CA LEU A 140 -21.01 2.80 -2.36
C LEU A 140 -21.14 2.65 -0.84
N ALA A 141 -22.19 3.19 -0.22
CA ALA A 141 -22.45 3.00 1.21
C ALA A 141 -22.70 1.53 1.53
N ASP A 142 -23.63 0.91 0.79
CA ASP A 142 -23.98 -0.50 0.95
C ASP A 142 -22.76 -1.40 0.74
N ARG A 143 -21.91 -1.05 -0.23
CA ARG A 143 -20.69 -1.80 -0.56
C ARG A 143 -19.64 -1.71 0.54
N ILE A 144 -19.47 -0.55 1.17
CA ILE A 144 -18.58 -0.37 2.33
C ILE A 144 -19.08 -1.21 3.52
N ASP A 145 -20.38 -1.21 3.78
CA ASP A 145 -20.95 -2.00 4.87
C ASP A 145 -20.81 -3.51 4.60
N LEU A 146 -20.94 -3.94 3.34
CA LEU A 146 -20.68 -5.31 2.93
C LEU A 146 -19.20 -5.73 3.09
N LEU A 147 -18.24 -4.82 2.90
CA LEU A 147 -16.82 -5.11 3.17
C LEU A 147 -16.61 -5.46 4.65
N HIS A 148 -17.24 -4.70 5.55
CA HIS A 148 -17.21 -5.00 6.99
C HIS A 148 -17.90 -6.33 7.31
N ASN A 149 -19.11 -6.54 6.82
CA ASN A 149 -19.89 -7.76 7.10
C ASN A 149 -19.21 -9.03 6.58
N LYS A 150 -18.40 -8.94 5.53
CA LYS A 150 -17.58 -10.05 5.01
C LYS A 150 -16.23 -10.22 5.72
N GLY A 151 -15.94 -9.41 6.73
CA GLY A 151 -14.70 -9.48 7.50
C GLY A 151 -13.47 -8.91 6.79
N HIS A 152 -13.64 -8.19 5.67
CA HIS A 152 -12.53 -7.49 5.01
C HIS A 152 -12.11 -6.21 5.73
N LEU A 153 -13.00 -5.67 6.57
CA LEU A 153 -12.79 -4.46 7.35
C LEU A 153 -13.28 -4.61 8.78
N THR A 154 -12.61 -3.95 9.71
CA THR A 154 -13.18 -3.63 11.02
C THR A 154 -14.29 -2.59 10.91
N LEU A 155 -15.16 -2.51 11.92
CA LEU A 155 -16.19 -1.47 11.99
C LEU A 155 -15.59 -0.05 11.95
N SER A 156 -14.42 0.12 12.57
CA SER A 156 -13.72 1.41 12.60
C SER A 156 -13.22 1.84 11.22
N GLU A 157 -12.73 0.90 10.41
CA GLU A 157 -12.28 1.18 9.04
C GLU A 157 -13.47 1.47 8.13
N SER A 158 -14.57 0.74 8.25
CA SER A 158 -15.81 1.04 7.50
C SER A 158 -16.30 2.47 7.75
N LYS A 159 -16.36 2.92 9.02
CA LYS A 159 -16.72 4.31 9.36
C LYS A 159 -15.79 5.34 8.72
N ARG A 160 -14.48 5.06 8.70
CA ARG A 160 -13.48 5.92 8.04
C ARG A 160 -13.67 5.98 6.51
N LEU A 161 -14.03 4.87 5.87
CA LEU A 161 -14.32 4.86 4.43
C LEU A 161 -15.58 5.66 4.08
N HIS A 162 -16.57 5.70 4.98
CA HIS A 162 -17.71 6.60 4.79
C HIS A 162 -17.29 8.08 4.77
N SER A 163 -16.29 8.49 5.55
CA SER A 163 -15.73 9.86 5.47
C SER A 163 -15.14 10.17 4.09
N ILE A 164 -14.44 9.19 3.47
CA ILE A 164 -13.92 9.33 2.10
C ILE A 164 -15.07 9.42 1.09
N ARG A 165 -16.11 8.59 1.26
CA ARG A 165 -17.30 8.61 0.41
C ARG A 165 -17.98 9.98 0.41
N PHE A 166 -18.19 10.56 1.58
CA PHE A 166 -18.80 11.89 1.73
C PHE A 166 -17.91 12.96 1.09
N LEU A 167 -16.64 13.05 1.49
CA LEU A 167 -15.73 14.06 0.95
C LEU A 167 -15.55 13.97 -0.57
N GLY A 168 -15.52 12.75 -1.13
CA GLY A 168 -15.48 12.54 -2.58
C GLY A 168 -16.78 12.93 -3.29
N ASN A 169 -17.94 12.76 -2.65
CA ASN A 169 -19.21 13.24 -3.20
C ASN A 169 -19.21 14.77 -3.24
N ASP A 170 -18.93 15.42 -2.12
CA ASP A 170 -18.99 16.87 -1.97
C ASP A 170 -17.99 17.54 -2.94
N ALA A 171 -16.77 16.98 -3.05
CA ALA A 171 -15.77 17.47 -3.98
C ALA A 171 -16.17 17.36 -5.46
N LEU A 172 -16.77 16.24 -5.89
CA LEU A 172 -17.07 16.02 -7.31
C LEU A 172 -18.44 16.57 -7.73
N HIS A 173 -19.43 16.53 -6.85
CA HIS A 173 -20.80 16.97 -7.17
C HIS A 173 -21.03 18.43 -6.81
N GLU A 174 -20.48 18.89 -5.68
CA GLU A 174 -20.66 20.27 -5.20
C GLU A 174 -19.46 21.17 -5.54
N ILE A 175 -18.38 20.58 -6.10
CA ILE A 175 -17.14 21.29 -6.47
C ILE A 175 -16.52 21.98 -5.24
N GLU A 176 -16.75 21.42 -4.05
CA GLU A 176 -16.14 21.91 -2.82
C GLU A 176 -14.68 21.47 -2.75
N LYS A 177 -13.75 22.44 -2.74
CA LYS A 177 -12.32 22.15 -2.65
C LYS A 177 -11.96 21.58 -1.26
N PRO A 178 -11.51 20.32 -1.16
CA PRO A 178 -11.13 19.75 0.12
C PRO A 178 -9.88 20.41 0.71
N LYS A 179 -9.78 20.44 2.03
CA LYS A 179 -8.55 20.83 2.74
C LYS A 179 -7.45 19.81 2.50
N LYS A 180 -6.23 20.27 2.18
CA LYS A 180 -5.05 19.43 1.95
C LYS A 180 -4.80 18.44 3.10
N ASP A 181 -4.91 18.89 4.34
CA ASP A 181 -4.69 18.05 5.52
C ASP A 181 -5.74 16.93 5.66
N HIS A 182 -6.99 17.18 5.25
CA HIS A 182 -8.00 16.11 5.23
C HIS A 182 -7.64 15.04 4.20
N LEU A 183 -7.17 15.44 3.01
CA LEU A 183 -6.76 14.50 1.98
C LEU A 183 -5.59 13.62 2.41
N TYR A 184 -4.64 14.15 3.19
CA TYR A 184 -3.56 13.34 3.77
C TYR A 184 -4.08 12.25 4.71
N ILE A 185 -4.98 12.62 5.63
CA ILE A 185 -5.60 11.65 6.55
C ILE A 185 -6.32 10.55 5.77
N LEU A 186 -7.06 10.91 4.72
CA LEU A 186 -7.80 9.95 3.91
C LEU A 186 -6.87 9.08 3.05
N LEU A 187 -5.79 9.63 2.51
CA LEU A 187 -4.76 8.85 1.82
C LEU A 187 -4.14 7.82 2.77
N ASP A 188 -3.82 8.20 4.00
CA ASP A 188 -3.28 7.26 5.00
C ASP A 188 -4.27 6.13 5.25
N ILE A 189 -5.57 6.42 5.40
CA ILE A 189 -6.61 5.39 5.57
C ILE A 189 -6.64 4.42 4.38
N ILE A 190 -6.59 4.92 3.15
CA ILE A 190 -6.55 4.08 1.94
C ILE A 190 -5.27 3.25 1.87
N ASN A 191 -4.12 3.83 2.19
CA ASN A 191 -2.85 3.12 2.23
C ASN A 191 -2.89 1.95 3.22
N HIS A 192 -3.39 2.18 4.44
CA HIS A 192 -3.56 1.12 5.44
C HIS A 192 -4.51 0.03 4.95
N LEU A 193 -5.63 0.41 4.31
CA LEU A 193 -6.58 -0.55 3.77
C LEU A 193 -5.96 -1.44 2.68
N LEU A 194 -5.31 -0.83 1.69
CA LEU A 194 -4.64 -1.56 0.61
C LEU A 194 -3.52 -2.46 1.13
N ALA A 195 -2.77 -1.98 2.13
CA ALA A 195 -1.74 -2.76 2.80
C ALA A 195 -2.33 -4.03 3.44
N ASN A 196 -3.39 -3.87 4.22
CA ASN A 196 -4.07 -4.98 4.90
C ASN A 196 -4.66 -5.99 3.93
N LEU A 197 -5.32 -5.53 2.86
CA LEU A 197 -6.02 -6.43 1.93
C LEU A 197 -5.09 -7.18 0.96
N PHE A 198 -3.99 -6.56 0.52
CA PHE A 198 -3.23 -7.08 -0.62
C PHE A 198 -1.74 -7.31 -0.33
N ILE A 199 -1.15 -6.59 0.64
CA ILE A 199 0.31 -6.56 0.81
C ILE A 199 0.75 -7.38 2.02
N ASN A 200 0.12 -7.21 3.19
CA ASN A 200 0.62 -7.74 4.45
C ASN A 200 0.75 -9.27 4.43
N ASP A 201 -0.30 -9.98 4.00
CA ASP A 201 -0.27 -11.44 3.87
C ASP A 201 0.82 -11.92 2.90
N LYS A 202 1.04 -11.19 1.79
CA LYS A 202 2.07 -11.51 0.80
C LYS A 202 3.48 -11.27 1.35
N LYS A 203 3.68 -10.22 2.15
CA LYS A 203 4.97 -9.94 2.82
C LYS A 203 5.29 -10.96 3.91
N LEU A 204 4.27 -11.47 4.60
CA LEU A 204 4.43 -12.50 5.63
C LEU A 204 4.71 -13.88 5.03
N LYS A 205 4.10 -14.19 3.88
CA LYS A 205 4.25 -15.47 3.20
C LYS A 205 5.73 -15.77 2.93
N GLY A 206 6.24 -16.83 3.57
CA GLY A 206 7.62 -17.28 3.44
C GLY A 206 8.64 -16.60 4.37
N LYS A 207 8.23 -15.61 5.18
CA LYS A 207 9.09 -14.94 6.17
C LYS A 207 8.69 -15.24 7.62
N MET A 208 7.42 -15.52 7.86
CA MET A 208 6.90 -15.83 9.19
C MET A 208 5.92 -17.00 9.11
N ASP A 209 5.96 -17.87 10.12
CA ASP A 209 4.98 -18.93 10.29
C ASP A 209 3.62 -18.32 10.70
N THR A 210 2.58 -18.52 9.89
CA THR A 210 1.20 -18.09 10.21
C THR A 210 0.34 -19.29 10.61
N ILE A 211 -0.84 -19.02 11.18
CA ILE A 211 -1.83 -20.06 11.48
C ILE A 211 -2.26 -20.74 10.17
N VAL A 212 -2.34 -22.06 10.18
CA VAL A 212 -2.79 -22.89 9.07
C VAL A 212 -4.17 -23.44 9.41
N ASP A 213 -5.20 -22.76 8.90
CA ASP A 213 -6.62 -23.10 9.10
C ASP A 213 -7.36 -23.43 7.80
N LYS A 214 -6.68 -23.29 6.65
CA LYS A 214 -7.17 -23.67 5.31
C LYS A 214 -6.46 -24.90 4.78
N TYR A 215 -7.20 -25.72 4.05
CA TYR A 215 -6.69 -26.97 3.46
C TYR A 215 -5.55 -26.75 2.46
N ASP A 216 -5.63 -25.74 1.58
CA ASP A 216 -4.55 -25.43 0.63
C ASP A 216 -3.23 -25.05 1.30
N GLU A 217 -3.30 -24.42 2.47
CA GLU A 217 -2.11 -24.05 3.27
C GLU A 217 -1.56 -25.27 4.01
N TYR A 218 -2.45 -26.14 4.48
CA TYR A 218 -2.10 -27.41 5.12
C TYR A 218 -1.34 -28.34 4.16
N ILE A 219 -1.81 -28.48 2.92
CA ILE A 219 -1.11 -29.25 1.88
C ILE A 219 0.27 -28.69 1.59
N LYS A 220 0.39 -27.37 1.41
CA LYS A 220 1.69 -26.73 1.19
C LYS A 220 2.64 -26.92 2.36
N LEU A 221 2.13 -26.88 3.59
CA LEU A 221 2.93 -27.14 4.77
C LEU A 221 3.48 -28.56 4.76
N ILE A 222 2.66 -29.56 4.44
CA ILE A 222 3.09 -30.97 4.32
C ILE A 222 4.15 -31.10 3.23
N GLN A 223 3.89 -30.57 2.03
CA GLN A 223 4.84 -30.64 0.91
C GLN A 223 6.21 -30.05 1.26
N ASN A 224 6.23 -28.91 1.94
CA ASN A 224 7.47 -28.26 2.37
C ASN A 224 8.24 -29.02 3.45
N LYS A 225 7.59 -29.97 4.14
CA LYS A 225 8.21 -30.78 5.19
C LYS A 225 8.67 -32.16 4.73
N ILE A 226 8.23 -32.61 3.56
CA ILE A 226 8.69 -33.88 3.00
C ILE A 226 10.11 -33.70 2.46
N GLU A 227 11.06 -34.35 3.11
CA GLU A 227 12.46 -34.41 2.69
C GLU A 227 12.75 -35.65 1.83
N LYS A 228 13.82 -35.63 1.03
CA LYS A 228 14.16 -36.72 0.10
C LYS A 228 14.44 -38.05 0.80
N ASP A 229 14.98 -38.00 2.01
CA ASP A 229 15.30 -39.17 2.84
C ASP A 229 14.06 -39.80 3.50
N MET A 230 12.91 -39.12 3.46
CA MET A 230 11.62 -39.64 3.94
C MET A 230 10.94 -40.56 2.92
N ILE A 231 11.38 -40.54 1.66
CA ILE A 231 10.78 -41.34 0.57
C ILE A 231 10.89 -42.83 0.89
N GLY A 232 9.78 -43.55 0.77
CA GLY A 232 9.66 -44.98 1.02
C GLY A 232 9.43 -45.36 2.49
N LYS A 233 9.49 -44.39 3.42
CA LYS A 233 9.31 -44.62 4.87
C LYS A 233 7.88 -44.24 5.33
N GLU A 234 7.52 -44.74 6.51
CA GLU A 234 6.23 -44.55 7.17
C GLU A 234 6.37 -43.55 8.33
N TYR A 235 5.47 -42.58 8.41
CA TYR A 235 5.45 -41.51 9.42
C TYR A 235 4.02 -41.20 9.87
N THR A 236 3.85 -40.76 11.12
CA THR A 236 2.60 -40.09 11.51
C THR A 236 2.60 -38.67 10.97
N MET A 237 1.42 -38.05 10.88
CA MET A 237 1.33 -36.64 10.48
C MET A 237 2.06 -35.71 11.46
N LYS A 238 2.15 -36.09 12.75
CA LYS A 238 2.95 -35.37 13.74
C LYS A 238 4.44 -35.43 13.44
N ASP A 239 4.93 -36.58 12.97
CA ASP A 239 6.34 -36.75 12.60
C ASP A 239 6.68 -35.94 11.34
N ILE A 240 5.78 -35.94 10.35
CA ILE A 240 5.94 -35.14 9.12
C ILE A 240 5.99 -33.65 9.44
N LEU A 241 5.06 -33.15 10.26
CA LEU A 241 4.97 -31.71 10.55
C LEU A 241 5.96 -31.24 11.62
N GLY A 242 6.39 -32.13 12.52
CA GLY A 242 7.28 -31.82 13.64
C GLY A 242 6.78 -30.61 14.44
N LYS A 243 7.67 -29.62 14.66
CA LYS A 243 7.32 -28.39 15.39
C LYS A 243 6.26 -27.52 14.69
N SER A 244 6.08 -27.66 13.38
CA SER A 244 5.10 -26.88 12.61
C SER A 244 3.65 -27.28 12.90
N ILE A 245 3.41 -28.38 13.62
CA ILE A 245 2.06 -28.73 14.09
C ILE A 245 1.44 -27.63 14.97
N ARG A 246 2.26 -26.83 15.66
CA ARG A 246 1.81 -25.69 16.47
C ARG A 246 1.07 -24.61 15.69
N LEU A 247 1.25 -24.59 14.36
CA LEU A 247 0.63 -23.63 13.46
C LEU A 247 -0.82 -24.00 13.14
N ILE A 248 -1.20 -25.25 13.40
CA ILE A 248 -2.54 -25.76 13.11
C ILE A 248 -3.39 -25.66 14.38
N PRO A 249 -4.50 -24.92 14.39
CA PRO A 249 -5.39 -24.88 15.54
C PRO A 249 -5.94 -26.28 15.84
N LYS A 250 -5.95 -26.67 17.12
CA LYS A 250 -6.44 -28.01 17.55
C LYS A 250 -7.85 -28.34 17.04
N LYS A 251 -8.72 -27.32 16.97
CA LYS A 251 -10.10 -27.45 16.48
C LYS A 251 -10.18 -27.80 14.99
N ASP A 252 -9.20 -27.38 14.20
CA ASP A 252 -9.18 -27.50 12.74
C ASP A 252 -8.36 -28.70 12.28
N TYR A 253 -7.41 -29.17 13.11
CA TYR A 253 -6.52 -30.29 12.78
C TYR A 253 -7.27 -31.53 12.26
N LYS A 254 -8.29 -32.00 13.00
CA LYS A 254 -9.05 -33.20 12.62
C LYS A 254 -9.78 -33.01 11.29
N LYS A 255 -10.36 -31.82 11.07
CA LYS A 255 -11.08 -31.49 9.84
C LYS A 255 -10.13 -31.51 8.63
N LEU A 256 -8.95 -30.90 8.76
CA LEU A 256 -7.94 -30.85 7.71
C LEU A 256 -7.37 -32.24 7.40
N GLU A 257 -7.13 -33.05 8.42
CA GLU A 257 -6.64 -34.42 8.28
C GLU A 257 -7.67 -35.33 7.60
N ASP A 258 -8.96 -35.19 7.93
CA ASP A 258 -10.05 -35.94 7.28
C ASP A 258 -10.20 -35.54 5.80
N GLU A 259 -10.01 -34.27 5.46
CA GLU A 259 -10.02 -33.78 4.08
C GLU A 259 -8.83 -34.32 3.27
N LEU A 260 -7.64 -34.35 3.87
CA LEU A 260 -6.44 -34.95 3.28
C LEU A 260 -6.66 -36.43 2.96
N LYS A 261 -7.20 -37.20 3.91
CA LYS A 261 -7.48 -38.63 3.72
C LYS A 261 -8.43 -38.87 2.54
N LYS A 262 -9.47 -38.04 2.40
CA LYS A 262 -10.39 -38.10 1.25
C LYS A 262 -9.67 -37.88 -0.06
N GLU A 263 -8.80 -36.88 -0.16
CA GLU A 263 -8.08 -36.61 -1.40
C GLU A 263 -7.03 -37.66 -1.76
N ILE A 264 -6.37 -38.26 -0.76
CA ILE A 264 -5.47 -39.41 -0.96
C ILE A 264 -6.28 -40.60 -1.52
N ASN A 265 -7.44 -40.90 -0.93
CA ASN A 265 -8.28 -42.02 -1.37
C ASN A 265 -8.86 -41.83 -2.79
N VAL A 266 -9.07 -40.58 -3.21
CA VAL A 266 -9.50 -40.23 -4.58
C VAL A 266 -8.32 -40.21 -5.57
N GLY A 267 -7.08 -40.37 -5.09
CA GLY A 267 -5.88 -40.41 -5.92
C GLY A 267 -5.41 -39.04 -6.41
N LYS A 268 -5.90 -37.94 -5.81
CA LYS A 268 -5.46 -36.58 -6.16
C LYS A 268 -4.06 -36.24 -5.66
N ILE A 269 -3.58 -36.97 -4.65
CA ILE A 269 -2.29 -36.72 -4.01
C ILE A 269 -1.39 -37.92 -4.25
N GLU A 270 -0.36 -37.73 -5.08
CA GLU A 270 0.48 -38.83 -5.55
C GLU A 270 1.76 -39.05 -4.72
N TYR A 271 2.13 -38.10 -3.86
CA TYR A 271 3.38 -38.14 -3.09
C TYR A 271 3.22 -38.77 -1.70
N ILE A 272 1.99 -38.98 -1.23
CA ILE A 272 1.69 -39.58 0.08
C ILE A 272 0.54 -40.58 -0.05
N SER A 273 0.62 -41.71 0.65
CA SER A 273 -0.43 -42.74 0.69
C SER A 273 -0.72 -43.18 2.12
N ILE A 274 -1.94 -43.60 2.42
CA ILE A 274 -2.30 -44.15 3.73
C ILE A 274 -1.73 -45.57 3.84
N ALA A 275 -0.86 -45.82 4.81
CA ALA A 275 -0.23 -47.13 5.02
C ALA A 275 -1.03 -47.99 6.01
N LYS A 276 -1.49 -47.40 7.13
CA LYS A 276 -2.27 -48.07 8.18
C LYS A 276 -3.22 -47.09 8.87
N GLU A 277 -4.38 -47.59 9.30
CA GLU A 277 -5.36 -46.87 10.11
C GLU A 277 -5.62 -47.55 11.48
N PRO A 278 -4.66 -47.57 12.43
CA PRO A 278 -4.96 -47.74 13.85
C PRO A 278 -5.37 -46.39 14.47
N ASP A 279 -5.49 -46.29 15.80
CA ASP A 279 -5.90 -45.07 16.55
C ASP A 279 -5.17 -43.76 16.12
N GLU A 280 -3.99 -43.87 15.48
CA GLU A 280 -3.28 -42.78 14.81
C GLU A 280 -2.91 -43.20 13.37
N THR A 281 -3.25 -42.38 12.38
CA THR A 281 -3.05 -42.71 10.96
C THR A 281 -1.57 -42.61 10.57
N ILE A 282 -1.07 -43.66 9.91
CA ILE A 282 0.30 -43.74 9.39
C ILE A 282 0.29 -43.51 7.89
N TYR A 283 1.14 -42.58 7.45
CA TYR A 283 1.31 -42.19 6.06
C TYR A 283 2.65 -42.68 5.53
N LYS A 284 2.65 -43.20 4.30
CA LYS A 284 3.87 -43.56 3.57
C LYS A 284 4.17 -42.49 2.52
N ILE A 285 5.39 -41.98 2.51
CA ILE A 285 5.84 -41.03 1.47
C ILE A 285 6.24 -41.84 0.24
N VAL A 286 5.54 -41.64 -0.87
CA VAL A 286 5.68 -42.47 -2.09
C VAL A 286 6.71 -41.88 -3.04
N LYS A 287 6.71 -40.57 -3.22
CA LYS A 287 7.68 -39.82 -4.04
C LYS A 287 7.83 -38.41 -3.49
N GLY A 288 8.89 -37.70 -3.89
CA GLY A 288 9.02 -36.28 -3.55
C GLY A 288 7.87 -35.48 -4.18
N PRO A 289 7.31 -34.46 -3.48
CA PRO A 289 6.31 -33.59 -4.09
C PRO A 289 6.88 -32.91 -5.33
N GLU A 290 6.14 -32.89 -6.43
CA GLU A 290 6.45 -32.01 -7.55
C GLU A 290 6.24 -30.58 -7.07
N PHE A 291 7.33 -29.85 -6.88
CA PHE A 291 7.23 -28.43 -6.61
C PHE A 291 6.73 -27.76 -7.89
N ALA A 292 5.48 -27.34 -7.91
CA ALA A 292 5.01 -26.33 -8.86
C ALA A 292 5.65 -24.99 -8.47
N PHE A 293 6.95 -24.84 -8.73
CA PHE A 293 7.57 -23.53 -8.86
C PHE A 293 7.29 -23.04 -10.26
N ASP A 294 6.07 -22.53 -10.48
CA ASP A 294 5.92 -21.45 -11.44
C ASP A 294 6.31 -20.17 -10.69
N TRP A 295 7.44 -19.61 -11.13
CA TRP A 295 7.92 -18.24 -10.91
C TRP A 295 6.79 -17.18 -10.91
#